data_AF-A0A6L5K1J7-F1
#
_entry.id   AF-A0A6L5K1J7-F1
#
_cell.length_a   1.000
_cell.length_b   1.000
_cell.length_c   1.000
_cell.angle_alpha   90.00
_cell.angle_beta   90.00
_cell.angle_gamma   90.00
#
_symmetry.space_group_name_H-M   'P 1'
#
loop_
_entity.id
_entity.type
_entity.pdbx_description
1 polymer ?
#
loop_
_entity_poly.entity_id
_entity_poly.type
_entity_poly.pdbx_seq_one_letter_code
_entity_poly.pdbx_strand_id
1 'polypeptide(L)'
;MTQRSPIPVIDLFAGPGGLGEGFSSIMDPLSRPIFSLKVSAEKDSTAHKTLSLRSLYRKFSRGKAPDCYYEHIRGNITREALFAHPDTVEAGREALEEARNFVLGKDDPDDLDRRIQSALGGADDWVLIGGPPCQAYSLAGRSRRTRESLEKFESDEKHFLYREYLRIIRRHKPAVFVMENVKGMLSSQHGGSPIFDRIVADLSKPGDDLEYQIRSLVKPGVAGEIDPIDFVIEAERFGIPQGRHRVILFGIRSDVARSVPELTSSPEEFVIGAENTKVSVGEALSGLPPLRSRLSKEPDGQTHPVGFLTPRTVVFRKVRLVDELLCRVPCAAQCGRPSIDARRPCPKTLHLV
;
A
#
# COMPACT_ATOMS: atom_id res chain seq x y z
N MET A 1 -19.63 -2.89 21.73
CA MET A 1 -18.69 -3.05 20.59
C MET A 1 -17.29 -3.02 21.17
N THR A 2 -16.60 -4.14 21.18
CA THR A 2 -15.20 -4.26 21.62
C THR A 2 -14.32 -3.35 20.74
N GLN A 3 -13.47 -2.52 21.35
CA GLN A 3 -12.51 -1.70 20.60
C GLN A 3 -11.52 -2.63 19.92
N ARG A 4 -11.61 -2.78 18.59
CA ARG A 4 -10.61 -3.50 17.80
C ARG A 4 -9.44 -2.54 17.57
N SER A 5 -8.23 -2.96 17.93
CA SER A 5 -7.01 -2.21 17.62
C SER A 5 -6.85 -2.05 16.10
N PRO A 6 -6.21 -0.97 15.62
CA PRO A 6 -5.95 -0.80 14.19
C PRO A 6 -5.15 -1.96 13.62
N ILE A 7 -5.49 -2.35 12.41
CA ILE A 7 -4.88 -3.48 11.69
C ILE A 7 -3.44 -3.11 11.32
N PRO A 8 -2.43 -3.91 11.76
CA PRO A 8 -1.04 -3.64 11.42
C PRO A 8 -0.78 -3.74 9.92
N VAL A 9 0.01 -2.81 9.39
CA VAL A 9 0.45 -2.80 8.00
C VAL A 9 1.98 -2.75 7.94
N ILE A 10 2.56 -3.67 7.16
CA ILE A 10 3.98 -3.70 6.82
C ILE A 10 4.12 -3.31 5.36
N ASP A 11 4.90 -2.27 5.07
CA ASP A 11 5.11 -1.72 3.74
C ASP A 11 6.54 -1.99 3.28
N LEU A 12 6.71 -2.82 2.25
CA LEU A 12 8.00 -3.12 1.65
C LEU A 12 8.14 -2.37 0.33
N PHE A 13 9.34 -1.89 0.03
CA PHE A 13 9.57 -1.04 -1.16
C PHE A 13 8.70 0.22 -1.10
N ALA A 14 8.61 0.83 0.09
CA ALA A 14 7.61 1.85 0.40
C ALA A 14 7.74 3.11 -0.48
N GLY A 15 8.93 3.36 -1.05
CA GLY A 15 9.24 4.58 -1.78
C GLY A 15 8.96 5.80 -0.89
N PRO A 16 8.34 6.86 -1.43
CA PRO A 16 7.93 8.02 -0.63
C PRO A 16 6.64 7.79 0.18
N GLY A 17 6.08 6.57 0.21
CA GLY A 17 4.97 6.16 1.08
C GLY A 17 3.56 6.25 0.48
N GLY A 18 3.41 6.39 -0.84
CA GLY A 18 2.09 6.60 -1.46
C GLY A 18 1.05 5.52 -1.15
N LEU A 19 1.44 4.24 -1.17
CA LEU A 19 0.54 3.12 -0.87
C LEU A 19 0.18 3.08 0.62
N GLY A 20 1.18 3.16 1.51
CA GLY A 20 0.96 3.21 2.95
C GLY A 20 0.13 4.42 3.41
N GLU A 21 0.25 5.57 2.75
CA GLU A 21 -0.62 6.74 2.99
C GLU A 21 -2.07 6.48 2.63
N GLY A 22 -2.32 5.76 1.54
CA GLY A 22 -3.67 5.34 1.16
C GLY A 22 -4.34 4.55 2.29
N PHE A 23 -3.63 3.55 2.83
CA PHE A 23 -4.10 2.74 3.97
C PHE A 23 -4.28 3.57 5.25
N SER A 24 -3.25 4.33 5.62
CA SER A 24 -3.26 5.16 6.85
C SER A 24 -4.30 6.26 6.80
N SER A 25 -4.72 6.67 5.60
CA SER A 25 -5.78 7.65 5.47
C SER A 25 -7.09 7.09 6.01
N ILE A 26 -7.40 5.79 5.90
CA ILE A 26 -8.73 5.23 6.14
C ILE A 26 -9.13 5.28 7.62
N MET A 27 -10.33 5.81 7.86
CA MET A 27 -10.88 6.02 9.21
C MET A 27 -12.27 5.41 9.32
N ASP A 28 -12.57 4.86 10.50
CA ASP A 28 -13.88 4.35 10.86
C ASP A 28 -14.89 5.51 11.04
N PRO A 29 -16.20 5.24 11.25
CA PRO A 29 -17.20 6.28 11.49
C PRO A 29 -16.96 7.16 12.73
N LEU A 30 -16.12 6.70 13.66
CA LEU A 30 -15.71 7.44 14.86
C LEU A 30 -14.39 8.19 14.66
N SER A 31 -13.93 8.35 13.41
CA SER A 31 -12.68 9.03 13.03
C SER A 31 -11.42 8.39 13.63
N ARG A 32 -11.45 7.08 13.90
CA ARG A 32 -10.29 6.31 14.36
C ARG A 32 -9.62 5.62 13.18
N PRO A 33 -8.29 5.48 13.18
CA PRO A 33 -7.57 4.81 12.10
C PRO A 33 -7.94 3.33 12.06
N ILE A 34 -8.26 2.83 10.86
CA ILE A 34 -8.51 1.40 10.64
C ILE A 34 -7.19 0.64 10.50
N PHE A 35 -6.21 1.25 9.81
CA PHE A 35 -4.89 0.69 9.59
C PHE A 35 -3.83 1.46 10.37
N SER A 36 -2.81 0.74 10.84
CA SER A 36 -1.61 1.31 11.45
C SER A 36 -0.40 0.78 10.71
N LEU A 37 0.29 1.64 9.95
CA LEU A 37 1.63 1.33 9.49
C LEU A 37 2.54 1.07 10.69
N LYS A 38 3.26 -0.05 10.66
CA LYS A 38 4.19 -0.43 11.73
C LYS A 38 5.63 -0.48 11.27
N VAL A 39 5.87 -0.93 10.04
CA VAL A 39 7.19 -0.97 9.42
C VAL A 39 7.03 -0.55 7.97
N SER A 40 7.86 0.37 7.52
CA SER A 40 7.96 0.78 6.13
C SER A 40 9.43 0.77 5.71
N ALA A 41 9.81 -0.19 4.86
CA ALA A 41 11.20 -0.40 4.44
C ALA A 41 11.45 0.23 3.06
N GLU A 42 12.43 1.13 3.00
CA GLU A 42 12.83 1.83 1.78
C GLU A 42 14.36 1.96 1.68
N LYS A 43 14.93 1.61 0.53
CA LYS A 43 16.38 1.64 0.33
C LYS A 43 16.91 3.04 0.00
N ASP A 44 16.15 3.85 -0.73
CA ASP A 44 16.55 5.18 -1.14
C ASP A 44 16.46 6.14 0.05
N SER A 45 17.59 6.75 0.39
CA SER A 45 17.67 7.64 1.55
C SER A 45 16.79 8.88 1.42
N THR A 46 16.50 9.36 0.21
CA THR A 46 15.65 10.54 -0.02
C THR A 46 14.17 10.20 0.16
N ALA A 47 13.76 9.06 -0.40
CA ALA A 47 12.44 8.50 -0.22
C ALA A 47 12.19 8.16 1.26
N HIS A 48 13.18 7.57 1.96
CA HIS A 48 13.13 7.33 3.40
C HIS A 48 12.95 8.62 4.22
N LYS A 49 13.68 9.70 3.90
CA LYS A 49 13.48 11.01 4.55
C LYS A 49 12.05 11.52 4.37
N THR A 50 11.48 11.35 3.18
CA THR A 50 10.08 11.70 2.90
C THR A 50 9.12 10.85 3.72
N LEU A 51 9.31 9.53 3.72
CA LEU A 51 8.49 8.54 4.41
C LEU A 51 8.42 8.78 5.92
N SER A 52 9.56 9.04 6.55
CA SER A 52 9.67 9.33 7.98
C SER A 52 9.10 10.72 8.34
N LEU A 53 9.24 11.72 7.47
CA LEU A 53 8.59 13.03 7.68
C LEU A 53 7.07 12.91 7.63
N ARG A 54 6.55 12.08 6.72
CA ARG A 54 5.13 11.76 6.61
C ARG A 54 4.61 10.98 7.81
N SER A 55 5.36 9.97 8.27
CA SER A 55 5.02 9.24 9.50
C SER A 55 4.97 10.19 10.70
N LEU A 56 5.94 11.09 10.86
CA LEU A 56 5.93 12.13 11.89
C LEU A 56 4.67 12.98 11.80
N TYR A 57 4.33 13.49 10.61
CA TYR A 57 3.13 14.31 10.43
C TYR A 57 1.83 13.57 10.84
N ARG A 58 1.74 12.26 10.55
CA ARG A 58 0.57 11.43 10.93
C ARG A 58 0.41 11.23 12.43
N LYS A 59 1.46 11.46 13.24
CA LYS A 59 1.36 11.39 14.71
C LYS A 59 0.55 12.54 15.29
N PHE A 60 0.34 13.60 14.52
CA PHE A 60 -0.47 14.74 14.93
C PHE A 60 -1.88 14.66 14.36
N SER A 61 -2.85 15.16 15.11
CA SER A 61 -4.20 15.36 14.58
C SER A 61 -4.16 16.27 13.36
N ARG A 62 -5.09 16.08 12.42
CA ARG A 62 -5.13 16.85 11.16
C ARG A 62 -5.12 18.36 11.45
N GLY A 63 -4.11 19.07 10.91
CA GLY A 63 -3.95 20.51 11.11
C GLY A 63 -3.41 20.92 12.49
N LYS A 64 -2.88 19.96 13.26
CA LYS A 64 -2.31 20.16 14.61
C LYS A 64 -0.83 19.75 14.67
N ALA A 65 -0.14 19.67 13.54
CA ALA A 65 1.32 19.54 13.55
C ALA A 65 1.94 20.77 14.22
N PRO A 66 3.00 20.60 15.03
CA PRO A 66 3.62 21.71 15.75
C PRO A 66 4.32 22.67 14.79
N ASP A 67 4.50 23.92 15.21
CA ASP A 67 5.07 24.98 14.36
C ASP A 67 6.47 24.62 13.84
N CYS A 68 7.29 23.92 14.64
CA CYS A 68 8.61 23.46 14.24
C CYS A 68 8.57 22.56 12.98
N TYR A 69 7.48 21.81 12.76
CA TYR A 69 7.29 21.06 11.51
C TYR A 69 7.23 22.01 10.31
N TYR A 70 6.44 23.08 10.39
CA TYR A 70 6.30 24.05 9.31
C TYR A 70 7.56 24.91 9.13
N GLU A 71 8.28 25.21 10.21
CA GLU A 71 9.60 25.85 10.13
C GLU A 71 10.60 24.98 9.34
N HIS A 72 10.56 23.65 9.52
CA HIS A 72 11.37 22.75 8.71
C HIS A 72 10.96 22.77 7.24
N ILE A 73 9.64 22.71 6.95
CA ILE A 73 9.14 22.78 5.56
C ILE A 73 9.55 24.09 4.87
N ARG A 74 9.63 25.20 5.60
CA ARG A 74 10.12 26.50 5.11
C ARG A 74 11.63 26.57 4.93
N GLY A 75 12.37 25.60 5.47
CA GLY A 75 13.84 25.57 5.45
C GLY A 75 14.50 26.38 6.57
N ASN A 76 13.74 26.81 7.57
CA ASN A 76 14.24 27.64 8.68
C ASN A 76 14.99 26.81 9.74
N ILE A 77 14.64 25.52 9.87
CA ILE A 77 15.37 24.56 10.73
C ILE A 77 15.73 23.29 9.95
N THR A 78 16.83 22.67 10.37
CA THR A 78 17.28 21.39 9.79
C THR A 78 16.34 20.25 10.19
N ARG A 79 16.45 19.14 9.46
CA ARG A 79 15.70 17.93 9.79
C ARG A 79 16.10 17.38 11.16
N GLU A 80 17.39 17.43 11.48
CA GLU A 80 17.94 16.97 12.74
C GLU A 80 17.37 17.79 13.90
N ALA A 81 17.28 19.12 13.72
CA ALA A 81 16.63 20.00 14.68
C ALA A 81 15.14 19.68 14.84
N LEU A 82 14.41 19.39 13.75
CA LEU A 82 13.02 18.96 13.82
C LEU A 82 12.85 17.67 14.63
N PHE A 83 13.68 16.65 14.42
CA PHE A 83 13.53 15.38 15.14
C PHE A 83 14.04 15.41 16.59
N ALA A 84 14.84 16.43 16.95
CA ALA A 84 15.30 16.67 18.32
C ALA A 84 14.42 17.68 19.08
N HIS A 85 13.46 18.33 18.43
CA HIS A 85 12.65 19.37 19.05
C HIS A 85 11.70 18.79 20.13
N PRO A 86 11.51 19.45 21.29
CA PRO A 86 10.68 18.93 22.38
C PRO A 86 9.26 18.52 21.97
N ASP A 87 8.64 19.29 21.07
CA ASP A 87 7.26 19.03 20.60
C ASP A 87 7.13 17.83 19.65
N THR A 88 8.25 17.31 19.13
CA THR A 88 8.25 16.26 18.09
C THR A 88 9.15 15.09 18.44
N VAL A 89 10.00 15.15 19.47
CA VAL A 89 11.01 14.13 19.75
C VAL A 89 10.42 12.72 19.93
N GLU A 90 9.31 12.60 20.67
CA GLU A 90 8.68 11.30 20.91
C GLU A 90 8.02 10.76 19.64
N ALA A 91 7.21 11.59 18.97
CA ALA A 91 6.58 11.28 17.69
C ALA A 91 7.63 10.98 16.59
N GLY A 92 8.77 11.66 16.65
CA GLY A 92 9.90 11.51 15.75
C GLY A 92 10.61 10.18 15.96
N ARG A 93 10.81 9.75 17.22
CA ARG A 93 11.31 8.42 17.55
C ARG A 93 10.42 7.33 16.96
N GLU A 94 9.11 7.42 17.20
CA GLU A 94 8.16 6.47 16.60
C GLU A 94 8.19 6.48 15.07
N ALA A 95 8.31 7.66 14.46
CA ALA A 95 8.33 7.80 13.00
C ALA A 95 9.59 7.21 12.37
N LEU A 96 10.75 7.35 13.01
CA LEU A 96 11.99 6.68 12.63
C LEU A 96 11.96 5.18 12.95
N GLU A 97 11.12 4.77 13.90
CA GLU A 97 10.91 3.36 14.19
C GLU A 97 10.06 2.64 13.14
N GLU A 98 9.06 3.34 12.61
CA GLU A 98 8.21 2.90 11.51
C GLU A 98 8.97 2.93 10.17
N ALA A 99 9.54 4.08 9.80
CA ALA A 99 10.21 4.28 8.52
C ALA A 99 11.69 3.88 8.59
N ARG A 100 12.04 2.79 7.92
CA ARG A 100 13.39 2.22 7.94
C ARG A 100 14.10 2.44 6.61
N ASN A 101 15.31 3.00 6.68
CA ASN A 101 16.21 2.97 5.56
C ASN A 101 16.85 1.59 5.52
N PHE A 102 16.29 0.69 4.72
CA PHE A 102 16.64 -0.71 4.71
C PHE A 102 16.70 -1.21 3.26
N VAL A 103 17.83 -1.78 2.90
CA VAL A 103 18.09 -2.36 1.59
C VAL A 103 17.74 -3.84 1.65
N LEU A 104 16.52 -4.17 1.21
CA LEU A 104 16.07 -5.56 1.14
C LEU A 104 17.10 -6.39 0.37
N GLY A 105 17.54 -7.45 1.03
CA GLY A 105 18.47 -8.39 0.46
C GLY A 105 19.94 -7.96 0.43
N LYS A 106 20.30 -6.84 1.06
CA LYS A 106 21.70 -6.54 1.39
C LYS A 106 21.89 -6.42 2.89
N ASP A 107 20.95 -5.75 3.55
CA ASP A 107 20.95 -5.60 4.99
C ASP A 107 20.48 -6.89 5.68
N ASP A 108 20.76 -7.01 6.99
CA ASP A 108 20.47 -8.21 7.79
C ASP A 108 18.97 -8.59 7.74
N PRO A 109 18.58 -9.70 7.09
CA PRO A 109 17.19 -10.12 7.01
C PRO A 109 16.61 -10.49 8.39
N ASP A 110 17.44 -10.90 9.35
CA ASP A 110 16.99 -11.22 10.70
C ASP A 110 16.61 -9.95 11.48
N ASP A 111 17.26 -8.80 11.18
CA ASP A 111 16.87 -7.51 11.77
C ASP A 111 15.48 -7.09 11.32
N LEU A 112 15.20 -7.17 10.02
CA LEU A 112 13.86 -6.87 9.49
C LEU A 112 12.81 -7.83 10.07
N ASP A 113 13.13 -9.13 10.15
CA ASP A 113 12.21 -10.12 10.72
C ASP A 113 11.90 -9.86 12.19
N ARG A 114 12.91 -9.56 13.02
CA ARG A 114 12.72 -9.18 14.43
C ARG A 114 11.84 -7.94 14.56
N ARG A 115 12.05 -6.93 13.70
CA ARG A 115 11.24 -5.70 13.70
C ARG A 115 9.79 -5.99 13.33
N ILE A 116 9.56 -6.77 12.29
CA ILE A 116 8.20 -7.18 11.89
C ILE A 116 7.52 -7.94 13.04
N GLN A 117 8.18 -8.93 13.63
CA GLN A 117 7.62 -9.70 14.74
C GLN A 117 7.27 -8.82 15.95
N SER A 118 8.17 -7.92 16.33
CA SER A 118 7.94 -6.96 17.41
C SER A 118 6.79 -6.01 17.11
N ALA A 119 6.75 -5.47 15.89
CA ALA A 119 5.70 -4.56 15.40
C ALA A 119 4.31 -5.19 15.35
N LEU A 120 4.22 -6.47 15.00
CA LEU A 120 2.97 -7.21 14.95
C LEU A 120 2.46 -7.57 16.35
N GLY A 121 3.34 -7.76 17.33
CA GLY A 121 2.95 -8.07 18.70
C GLY A 121 2.08 -9.32 18.84
N GLY A 122 2.25 -10.30 17.93
CA GLY A 122 1.45 -11.51 17.86
C GLY A 122 0.10 -11.37 17.12
N ALA A 123 -0.15 -10.25 16.44
CA ALA A 123 -1.33 -10.11 15.59
C ALA A 123 -1.27 -11.03 14.36
N ASP A 124 -2.30 -11.86 14.17
CA ASP A 124 -2.48 -12.68 12.97
C ASP A 124 -3.20 -11.93 11.83
N ASP A 125 -4.08 -10.99 12.18
CA ASP A 125 -4.85 -10.16 11.24
C ASP A 125 -4.02 -8.92 10.82
N TRP A 126 -3.05 -9.10 9.92
CA TRP A 126 -2.21 -8.00 9.44
C TRP A 126 -2.03 -8.01 7.91
N VAL A 127 -1.64 -6.85 7.37
CA VAL A 127 -1.53 -6.61 5.93
C VAL A 127 -0.07 -6.38 5.52
N LEU A 128 0.38 -7.08 4.50
CA LEU A 128 1.62 -6.78 3.78
C LEU A 128 1.30 -5.95 2.54
N ILE A 129 1.97 -4.83 2.31
CA ILE A 129 1.88 -4.07 1.08
C ILE A 129 3.26 -3.89 0.46
N GLY A 130 3.33 -3.75 -0.85
CA GLY A 130 4.58 -3.38 -1.50
C GLY A 130 4.56 -3.45 -3.02
N GLY A 131 5.56 -2.81 -3.63
CA GLY A 131 5.78 -2.80 -5.07
C GLY A 131 7.15 -3.38 -5.44
N PRO A 132 7.38 -4.70 -5.33
CA PRO A 132 8.67 -5.30 -5.69
C PRO A 132 8.98 -5.03 -7.18
N PRO A 133 10.23 -4.68 -7.53
CA PRO A 133 10.57 -4.29 -8.90
C PRO A 133 10.40 -5.45 -9.89
N CYS A 134 9.55 -5.25 -10.91
CA CYS A 134 9.20 -6.26 -11.92
C CYS A 134 10.36 -6.72 -12.82
N GLN A 135 11.46 -5.97 -12.89
CA GLN A 135 12.63 -6.32 -13.71
C GLN A 135 13.37 -7.58 -13.19
N ALA A 136 12.97 -8.08 -12.03
CA ALA A 136 13.38 -9.35 -11.42
C ALA A 136 13.15 -10.59 -12.31
N TYR A 137 12.04 -10.62 -13.06
CA TYR A 137 11.57 -11.85 -13.72
C TYR A 137 12.23 -12.12 -15.08
N SER A 138 12.85 -11.12 -15.70
CA SER A 138 13.50 -11.25 -17.02
C SER A 138 14.79 -12.09 -16.99
N LEU A 139 15.24 -12.54 -15.81
CA LEU A 139 16.51 -13.27 -15.64
C LEU A 139 16.33 -14.69 -15.07
N ALA A 140 15.17 -15.00 -14.49
CA ALA A 140 14.90 -16.22 -13.71
C ALA A 140 14.99 -17.57 -14.47
N GLY A 141 15.15 -17.57 -15.80
CA GLY A 141 15.14 -18.78 -16.63
C GLY A 141 16.41 -19.02 -17.45
N ARG A 142 17.52 -18.32 -17.16
CA ARG A 142 18.84 -18.67 -17.72
C ARG A 142 19.68 -19.59 -16.83
N SER A 143 19.25 -19.94 -15.61
CA SER A 143 20.06 -20.78 -14.69
C SER A 143 19.99 -22.29 -14.95
N ARG A 144 19.40 -22.74 -16.06
CA ARG A 144 19.61 -24.11 -16.55
C ARG A 144 20.62 -24.10 -17.69
N ARG A 145 21.90 -24.16 -17.34
CA ARG A 145 23.03 -24.86 -18.02
C ARG A 145 24.35 -24.07 -17.92
N THR A 146 25.03 -24.15 -16.76
CA THR A 146 26.50 -24.28 -16.54
C THR A 146 26.89 -23.80 -15.14
N ARG A 147 27.93 -24.39 -14.53
CA ARG A 147 28.48 -23.97 -13.22
C ARG A 147 28.98 -22.51 -13.24
N GLU A 148 29.44 -22.00 -14.38
CA GLU A 148 29.83 -20.59 -14.58
C GLU A 148 28.63 -19.61 -14.57
N SER A 149 27.40 -20.10 -14.78
CA SER A 149 26.20 -19.24 -14.79
C SER A 149 25.66 -18.91 -13.40
N LEU A 150 26.09 -19.63 -12.35
CA LEU A 150 25.60 -19.45 -10.97
C LEU A 150 26.18 -18.19 -10.31
N GLU A 151 27.47 -17.91 -10.49
CA GLU A 151 28.13 -16.70 -9.97
C GLU A 151 27.59 -15.41 -10.62
N LYS A 152 27.16 -15.48 -11.88
CA LYS A 152 26.50 -14.37 -12.59
C LYS A 152 24.99 -14.29 -12.31
N PHE A 153 24.38 -15.32 -11.72
CA PHE A 153 22.96 -15.35 -11.34
C PHE A 153 22.72 -14.68 -9.99
N GLU A 154 23.73 -14.72 -9.11
CA GLU A 154 23.74 -14.00 -7.84
C GLU A 154 23.88 -12.48 -8.02
N SER A 155 24.26 -12.01 -9.21
CA SER A 155 24.43 -10.57 -9.49
C SER A 155 23.16 -9.82 -9.89
N ASP A 156 22.00 -10.48 -10.04
CA ASP A 156 20.75 -9.79 -10.37
C ASP A 156 20.02 -9.34 -9.11
N GLU A 157 20.50 -8.24 -8.51
CA GLU A 157 19.92 -7.60 -7.32
C GLU A 157 18.38 -7.52 -7.36
N LYS A 158 17.79 -7.32 -8.55
CA LYS A 158 16.34 -7.18 -8.72
C LYS A 158 15.59 -8.51 -8.57
N HIS A 159 16.16 -9.62 -9.06
CA HIS A 159 15.58 -10.95 -8.89
C HIS A 159 15.53 -11.33 -7.41
N PHE A 160 16.51 -10.87 -6.65
CA PHE A 160 16.56 -11.05 -5.21
C PHE A 160 15.43 -10.33 -4.48
N LEU A 161 15.07 -9.09 -4.88
CA LEU A 161 14.03 -8.31 -4.21
C LEU A 161 12.64 -8.96 -4.27
N TYR A 162 12.25 -9.57 -5.39
CA TYR A 162 10.98 -10.31 -5.44
C TYR A 162 11.01 -11.57 -4.55
N ARG A 163 12.15 -12.29 -4.54
CA ARG A 163 12.32 -13.44 -3.65
C ARG A 163 12.23 -13.05 -2.18
N GLU A 164 12.75 -11.87 -1.82
CA GLU A 164 12.59 -11.33 -0.46
C GLU A 164 11.13 -11.01 -0.13
N TYR A 165 10.35 -10.48 -1.08
CA TYR A 165 8.91 -10.29 -0.88
C TYR A 165 8.20 -11.63 -0.61
N LEU A 166 8.49 -12.66 -1.41
CA LEU A 166 7.99 -14.02 -1.15
C LEU A 166 8.49 -14.60 0.18
N ARG A 167 9.75 -14.35 0.55
CA ARG A 167 10.33 -14.80 1.83
C ARG A 167 9.54 -14.23 3.00
N ILE A 168 9.20 -12.93 2.96
CA ILE A 168 8.39 -12.28 3.99
C ILE A 168 6.99 -12.90 4.04
N ILE A 169 6.34 -13.14 2.89
CA ILE A 169 5.03 -13.82 2.85
C ILE A 169 5.12 -15.23 3.47
N ARG A 170 6.13 -16.03 3.09
CA ARG A 170 6.33 -17.40 3.61
C ARG A 170 6.57 -17.43 5.11
N ARG A 171 7.39 -16.50 5.60
CA ARG A 171 7.85 -16.47 6.99
C ARG A 171 6.82 -15.91 7.95
N HIS A 172 6.18 -14.79 7.58
CA HIS A 172 5.30 -14.05 8.48
C HIS A 172 3.81 -14.27 8.18
N LYS A 173 3.48 -14.90 7.04
CA LYS A 173 2.12 -15.36 6.68
C LYS A 173 1.04 -14.29 6.85
N PRO A 174 1.13 -13.11 6.22
CA PRO A 174 0.12 -12.07 6.34
C PRO A 174 -1.29 -12.59 6.06
N ALA A 175 -2.30 -12.08 6.76
CA ALA A 175 -3.70 -12.40 6.46
C ALA A 175 -4.06 -11.94 5.04
N VAL A 176 -3.53 -10.78 4.64
CA VAL A 176 -3.73 -10.16 3.35
C VAL A 176 -2.42 -9.57 2.85
N PHE A 177 -2.15 -9.67 1.54
CA PHE A 177 -1.14 -8.85 0.90
C PHE A 177 -1.66 -8.07 -0.31
N VAL A 178 -1.02 -6.93 -0.58
CA VAL A 178 -1.26 -6.11 -1.77
C VAL A 178 0.05 -5.89 -2.50
N MET A 179 0.19 -6.51 -3.66
CA MET A 179 1.34 -6.31 -4.54
C MET A 179 0.97 -5.35 -5.68
N GLU A 180 1.61 -4.19 -5.72
CA GLU A 180 1.48 -3.22 -6.82
C GLU A 180 2.56 -3.45 -7.89
N ASN A 181 2.19 -3.25 -9.15
CA ASN A 181 3.16 -3.26 -10.23
C ASN A 181 2.66 -2.55 -11.51
N VAL A 182 3.56 -2.35 -12.47
CA VAL A 182 3.28 -1.68 -13.75
C VAL A 182 2.46 -2.56 -14.70
N LYS A 183 1.55 -1.93 -15.47
CA LYS A 183 0.75 -2.60 -16.52
C LYS A 183 1.58 -3.41 -17.53
N GLY A 184 2.81 -2.96 -17.82
CA GLY A 184 3.74 -3.67 -18.72
C GLY A 184 4.11 -5.09 -18.27
N MET A 185 3.87 -5.46 -17.01
CA MET A 185 4.09 -6.84 -16.53
C MET A 185 3.18 -7.85 -17.25
N LEU A 186 1.99 -7.43 -17.69
CA LEU A 186 1.00 -8.33 -18.31
C LEU A 186 1.45 -8.84 -19.67
N SER A 187 2.20 -8.02 -20.41
CA SER A 187 2.75 -8.37 -21.73
C SER A 187 4.17 -8.95 -21.65
N SER A 188 4.77 -9.01 -20.46
CA SER A 188 6.14 -9.47 -20.29
C SER A 188 6.21 -10.99 -20.31
N GLN A 189 7.12 -11.54 -21.12
CA GLN A 189 7.36 -12.98 -21.24
C GLN A 189 8.79 -13.33 -20.82
N HIS A 190 8.96 -14.51 -20.25
CA HIS A 190 10.28 -15.04 -19.90
C HIS A 190 10.40 -16.52 -20.24
N GLY A 191 11.29 -16.88 -21.18
CA GLY A 191 11.49 -18.28 -21.57
C GLY A 191 10.22 -18.94 -22.14
N GLY A 192 9.39 -18.18 -22.84
CA GLY A 192 8.15 -18.67 -23.47
C GLY A 192 6.91 -18.70 -22.57
N SER A 193 7.02 -18.38 -21.28
CA SER A 193 5.84 -18.28 -20.38
C SER A 193 5.57 -16.82 -20.00
N PRO A 194 4.29 -16.41 -19.88
CA PRO A 194 3.94 -15.10 -19.33
C PRO A 194 4.46 -14.92 -17.90
N ILE A 195 5.02 -13.75 -17.61
CA ILE A 195 5.54 -13.43 -16.27
C ILE A 195 4.40 -13.36 -15.26
N PHE A 196 3.26 -12.78 -15.65
CA PHE A 196 2.07 -12.68 -14.81
C PHE A 196 1.65 -14.04 -14.21
N ASP A 197 1.55 -15.08 -15.05
CA ASP A 197 1.12 -16.41 -14.60
C ASP A 197 2.08 -17.02 -13.57
N ARG A 198 3.39 -16.77 -13.73
CA ARG A 198 4.40 -17.22 -12.76
C ARG A 198 4.27 -16.49 -11.44
N ILE A 199 4.04 -15.18 -11.48
CA ILE A 199 3.82 -14.37 -10.27
C ILE A 199 2.60 -14.86 -9.52
N VAL A 200 1.50 -15.06 -10.24
CA VAL A 200 0.28 -15.62 -9.65
C VAL A 200 0.56 -17.00 -9.06
N ALA A 201 1.24 -17.90 -9.77
CA ALA A 201 1.55 -19.23 -9.24
C ALA A 201 2.39 -19.18 -7.96
N ASP A 202 3.47 -18.39 -7.95
CA ASP A 202 4.35 -18.20 -6.80
C ASP A 202 3.61 -17.58 -5.60
N LEU A 203 2.74 -16.60 -5.84
CA LEU A 203 1.97 -15.89 -4.81
C LEU A 203 0.77 -16.68 -4.30
N SER A 204 0.15 -17.52 -5.14
CA SER A 204 -0.95 -18.41 -4.76
C SER A 204 -0.45 -19.55 -3.88
N LYS A 205 0.76 -20.07 -4.15
CA LYS A 205 1.38 -21.14 -3.34
C LYS A 205 2.83 -20.80 -2.98
N PRO A 206 3.04 -19.81 -2.09
CA PRO A 206 4.37 -19.39 -1.71
C PRO A 206 5.11 -20.45 -0.90
N GLY A 207 4.46 -21.35 -0.17
CA GLY A 207 5.12 -22.42 0.59
C GLY A 207 4.30 -23.70 0.65
N ASP A 208 4.87 -24.76 1.24
CA ASP A 208 4.27 -26.11 1.21
C ASP A 208 2.87 -26.18 1.85
N ASP A 209 2.66 -25.44 2.96
CA ASP A 209 1.39 -25.35 3.69
C ASP A 209 0.84 -23.91 3.75
N LEU A 210 1.08 -23.12 2.71
CA LEU A 210 0.65 -21.74 2.65
C LEU A 210 0.07 -21.42 1.28
N GLU A 211 -1.21 -21.09 1.27
CA GLU A 211 -1.97 -20.77 0.07
C GLU A 211 -2.68 -19.42 0.19
N TYR A 212 -2.81 -18.72 -0.93
CA TYR A 212 -3.56 -17.48 -1.04
C TYR A 212 -4.50 -17.52 -2.24
N GLN A 213 -5.67 -16.91 -2.07
CA GLN A 213 -6.54 -16.54 -3.18
C GLN A 213 -6.11 -15.18 -3.72
N ILE A 214 -5.63 -15.15 -4.97
CA ILE A 214 -5.25 -13.90 -5.65
C ILE A 214 -6.48 -13.33 -6.34
N ARG A 215 -6.94 -12.16 -5.91
CA ARG A 215 -8.16 -11.52 -6.39
C ARG A 215 -7.87 -10.21 -7.08
N SER A 216 -8.79 -9.82 -7.97
CA SER A 216 -8.83 -8.46 -8.52
C SER A 216 -9.61 -7.55 -7.57
N LEU A 217 -9.22 -6.28 -7.53
CA LEU A 217 -10.02 -5.24 -6.88
C LEU A 217 -11.08 -4.65 -7.80
N VAL A 218 -11.07 -4.88 -9.11
CA VAL A 218 -12.01 -4.23 -10.05
C VAL A 218 -12.97 -5.20 -10.74
N LYS A 219 -12.74 -6.51 -10.60
CA LYS A 219 -13.62 -7.55 -11.14
C LYS A 219 -13.74 -8.72 -10.16
N PRO A 220 -14.96 -9.23 -9.90
CA PRO A 220 -15.15 -10.43 -9.08
C PRO A 220 -14.44 -11.64 -9.69
N GLY A 221 -13.76 -12.43 -8.84
CA GLY A 221 -13.10 -13.67 -9.24
C GLY A 221 -11.72 -13.85 -8.61
N VAL A 222 -11.14 -15.04 -8.76
CA VAL A 222 -9.74 -15.31 -8.42
C VAL A 222 -8.89 -15.49 -9.67
N ALA A 223 -7.58 -15.31 -9.55
CA ALA A 223 -6.64 -15.51 -10.64
C ALA A 223 -6.73 -16.95 -11.18
N GLY A 224 -6.79 -17.09 -12.50
CA GLY A 224 -7.11 -18.34 -13.19
C GLY A 224 -8.55 -18.43 -13.68
N GLU A 225 -9.48 -17.66 -13.07
CA GLU A 225 -10.89 -17.56 -13.50
C GLU A 225 -11.17 -16.28 -14.31
N ILE A 226 -10.33 -15.25 -14.14
CA ILE A 226 -10.44 -13.94 -14.78
C ILE A 226 -9.18 -13.59 -15.57
N ASP A 227 -9.30 -12.61 -16.48
CA ASP A 227 -8.20 -12.24 -17.37
C ASP A 227 -7.16 -11.39 -16.63
N PRO A 228 -5.86 -11.48 -17.00
CA PRO A 228 -4.82 -10.65 -16.37
C PRO A 228 -5.08 -9.13 -16.45
N ILE A 229 -5.78 -8.67 -17.48
CA ILE A 229 -6.16 -7.26 -17.63
C ILE A 229 -7.16 -6.81 -16.55
N ASP A 230 -7.94 -7.74 -15.98
CA ASP A 230 -8.91 -7.46 -14.94
C ASP A 230 -8.25 -7.14 -13.59
N PHE A 231 -6.92 -7.26 -13.46
CA PHE A 231 -6.18 -6.81 -12.28
C PHE A 231 -5.68 -5.36 -12.42
N VAL A 232 -5.99 -4.68 -13.53
CA VAL A 232 -5.55 -3.31 -13.78
C VAL A 232 -6.52 -2.30 -13.14
N ILE A 233 -5.97 -1.45 -12.30
CA ILE A 233 -6.62 -0.25 -11.77
C ILE A 233 -6.17 0.95 -12.60
N GLU A 234 -7.15 1.68 -13.11
CA GLU A 234 -6.97 2.92 -13.87
C GLU A 234 -7.24 4.11 -12.95
N ALA A 235 -6.19 4.82 -12.51
CA ALA A 235 -6.31 5.88 -11.50
C ALA A 235 -7.34 6.97 -11.87
N GLU A 236 -7.48 7.28 -13.16
CA GLU A 236 -8.45 8.24 -13.69
C GLU A 236 -9.92 7.85 -13.48
N ARG A 237 -10.21 6.57 -13.20
CA ARG A 237 -11.55 6.09 -12.83
C ARG A 237 -11.84 6.23 -11.33
N PHE A 238 -10.90 6.77 -10.56
CA PHE A 238 -10.98 6.97 -9.11
C PHE A 238 -10.63 8.42 -8.73
N GLY A 239 -11.05 9.38 -9.57
CA GLY A 239 -10.92 10.81 -9.28
C GLY A 239 -9.50 11.38 -9.36
N ILE A 240 -8.53 10.64 -9.92
CA ILE A 240 -7.16 11.14 -10.10
C ILE A 240 -6.97 11.65 -11.54
N PRO A 241 -6.62 12.93 -11.78
CA PRO A 241 -6.45 13.49 -13.14
C PRO A 241 -5.13 13.05 -13.80
N GLN A 242 -4.87 11.74 -13.85
CA GLN A 242 -3.66 11.15 -14.41
C GLN A 242 -3.96 9.75 -14.97
N GLY A 243 -3.64 9.54 -16.26
CA GLY A 243 -3.71 8.22 -16.90
C GLY A 243 -2.60 7.29 -16.40
N ARG A 244 -2.76 6.75 -15.19
CA ARG A 244 -1.78 5.85 -14.56
C ARG A 244 -2.42 4.52 -14.25
N HIS A 245 -2.04 3.53 -15.05
CA HIS A 245 -2.57 2.17 -14.92
C HIS A 245 -1.59 1.29 -14.14
N ARG A 246 -2.11 0.53 -13.17
CA ARG A 246 -1.33 -0.37 -12.31
C ARG A 246 -2.01 -1.70 -12.16
N VAL A 247 -1.23 -2.77 -12.20
CA VAL A 247 -1.69 -4.11 -11.83
C VAL A 247 -1.61 -4.19 -10.31
N ILE A 248 -2.72 -4.52 -9.67
CA ILE A 248 -2.78 -4.78 -8.24
C ILE A 248 -3.21 -6.22 -8.03
N LEU A 249 -2.36 -7.00 -7.37
CA LEU A 249 -2.67 -8.36 -6.93
C LEU A 249 -3.06 -8.32 -5.46
N PHE A 250 -4.32 -8.68 -5.18
CA PHE A 250 -4.86 -8.73 -3.83
C PHE A 250 -4.89 -10.17 -3.33
N GLY A 251 -3.92 -10.56 -2.50
CA GLY A 251 -3.84 -11.91 -1.96
C GLY A 251 -4.52 -12.02 -0.61
N ILE A 252 -5.42 -12.99 -0.44
CA ILE A 252 -6.06 -13.32 0.83
C ILE A 252 -5.64 -14.72 1.23
N ARG A 253 -5.10 -14.91 2.44
CA ARG A 253 -4.66 -16.23 2.92
C ARG A 253 -5.85 -17.20 2.91
N SER A 254 -5.68 -18.42 2.41
CA SER A 254 -6.81 -19.30 2.10
C SER A 254 -7.68 -19.68 3.30
N ASP A 255 -7.12 -19.79 4.51
CA ASP A 255 -7.87 -19.96 5.76
C ASP A 255 -8.73 -18.73 6.09
N VAL A 256 -8.16 -17.53 5.94
CA VAL A 256 -8.88 -16.26 6.12
C VAL A 256 -10.00 -16.13 5.10
N ALA A 257 -9.73 -16.45 3.83
CA ALA A 257 -10.75 -16.41 2.78
C ALA A 257 -11.92 -17.37 3.06
N ARG A 258 -11.66 -18.58 3.54
CA ARG A 258 -12.72 -19.54 3.94
C ARG A 258 -13.56 -19.05 5.12
N SER A 259 -13.01 -18.17 5.95
CA SER A 259 -13.74 -17.58 7.09
C SER A 259 -14.68 -16.44 6.71
N VAL A 260 -14.67 -15.99 5.44
CA VAL A 260 -15.51 -14.91 4.91
C VAL A 260 -16.38 -15.45 3.75
N PRO A 261 -17.56 -16.05 4.04
CA PRO A 261 -18.44 -16.64 3.02
C PRO A 261 -18.86 -15.67 1.92
N GLU A 262 -18.92 -14.37 2.23
CA GLU A 262 -19.29 -13.30 1.30
C GLU A 262 -18.31 -13.17 0.13
N LEU A 263 -17.05 -13.60 0.30
CA LEU A 263 -16.10 -13.67 -0.81
C LEU A 263 -16.62 -14.59 -1.94
N THR A 264 -17.46 -15.59 -1.62
CA THR A 264 -18.07 -16.49 -2.59
C THR A 264 -19.53 -16.12 -2.87
N SER A 265 -20.33 -15.78 -1.86
CA SER A 265 -21.76 -15.53 -2.05
C SER A 265 -22.08 -14.15 -2.64
N SER A 266 -21.21 -13.15 -2.40
CA SER A 266 -21.40 -11.76 -2.81
C SER A 266 -20.06 -11.10 -3.19
N PRO A 267 -19.31 -11.69 -4.14
CA PRO A 267 -17.95 -11.24 -4.47
C PRO A 267 -17.89 -9.81 -5.02
N GLU A 268 -19.00 -9.29 -5.55
CA GLU A 268 -19.17 -7.90 -5.99
C GLU A 268 -19.07 -6.86 -4.85
N GLU A 269 -19.26 -7.24 -3.59
CA GLU A 269 -18.99 -6.34 -2.45
C GLU A 269 -17.49 -6.06 -2.26
N PHE A 270 -16.64 -6.93 -2.81
CA PHE A 270 -15.18 -6.88 -2.66
C PHE A 270 -14.46 -6.37 -3.90
N VAL A 271 -15.16 -5.59 -4.73
CA VAL A 271 -14.55 -4.82 -5.81
C VAL A 271 -14.77 -3.32 -5.59
N ILE A 272 -13.74 -2.53 -5.89
CA ILE A 272 -13.85 -1.08 -5.93
C ILE A 272 -14.71 -0.70 -7.13
N GLY A 273 -15.89 -0.14 -6.85
CA GLY A 273 -16.70 0.50 -7.87
C GLY A 273 -15.93 1.66 -8.51
N ALA A 274 -16.14 1.91 -9.79
CA ALA A 274 -15.58 3.10 -10.42
C ALA A 274 -16.20 4.35 -9.82
N GLU A 275 -15.38 5.33 -9.45
CA GLU A 275 -15.88 6.65 -9.14
C GLU A 275 -16.24 7.34 -10.45
N ASN A 276 -17.54 7.57 -10.69
CA ASN A 276 -18.00 8.29 -11.88
C ASN A 276 -17.63 9.79 -11.86
N THR A 277 -16.88 10.23 -10.85
CA THR A 277 -16.39 11.61 -10.71
C THR A 277 -15.09 11.76 -11.49
N LYS A 278 -15.16 12.41 -12.65
CA LYS A 278 -13.95 12.82 -13.37
C LYS A 278 -13.43 14.12 -12.77
N VAL A 279 -12.18 14.11 -12.34
CA VAL A 279 -11.46 15.31 -11.89
C VAL A 279 -10.54 15.76 -13.01
N SER A 280 -10.53 17.05 -13.32
CA SER A 280 -9.64 17.66 -14.30
C SER A 280 -8.34 18.14 -13.68
N VAL A 281 -7.32 18.36 -14.52
CA VAL A 281 -6.05 18.99 -14.09
C VAL A 281 -6.30 20.39 -13.52
N GLY A 282 -7.22 21.15 -14.13
CA GLY A 282 -7.59 22.48 -13.65
C GLY A 282 -8.19 22.47 -12.24
N GLU A 283 -9.04 21.49 -11.94
CA GLU A 283 -9.60 21.31 -10.58
C GLU A 283 -8.51 20.92 -9.58
N ALA A 284 -7.62 19.98 -9.93
CA ALA A 284 -6.57 19.53 -9.03
C ALA A 284 -5.50 20.59 -8.72
N LEU A 285 -5.25 21.52 -9.66
CA LEU A 285 -4.33 22.63 -9.46
C LEU A 285 -5.03 23.91 -8.94
N SER A 286 -6.36 23.87 -8.76
CA SER A 286 -7.13 25.02 -8.30
C SER A 286 -6.66 25.47 -6.90
N GLY A 287 -6.46 26.77 -6.74
CA GLY A 287 -6.01 27.36 -5.47
C GLY A 287 -4.49 27.38 -5.25
N LEU A 288 -3.68 26.79 -6.16
CA LEU A 288 -2.24 26.98 -6.13
C LEU A 288 -1.88 28.41 -6.61
N PRO A 289 -0.90 29.08 -5.96
CA PRO A 289 -0.46 30.40 -6.41
C PRO A 289 0.21 30.28 -7.79
N PRO A 290 0.12 31.34 -8.64
CA PRO A 290 0.86 31.36 -9.88
C PRO A 290 2.36 31.24 -9.60
N LEU A 291 3.03 30.34 -10.32
CA LEU A 291 4.46 30.15 -10.23
C LEU A 291 5.13 30.62 -11.52
N ARG A 292 6.22 31.37 -11.37
CA ARG A 292 7.09 31.77 -12.47
C ARG A 292 8.23 30.75 -12.63
N SER A 293 8.56 30.42 -13.88
CA SER A 293 9.79 29.68 -14.17
C SER A 293 11.01 30.44 -13.64
N ARG A 294 11.89 29.75 -12.89
CA ARG A 294 13.20 30.28 -12.47
C ARG A 294 14.32 29.92 -13.45
N LEU A 295 14.01 29.17 -14.52
CA LEU A 295 14.96 28.81 -15.58
C LEU A 295 15.08 29.91 -16.64
N SER A 296 13.99 30.66 -16.88
CA SER A 296 13.99 31.81 -17.77
C SER A 296 14.17 33.11 -16.97
N LYS A 297 15.00 34.02 -17.49
CA LYS A 297 15.15 35.39 -16.97
C LYS A 297 14.07 36.33 -17.50
N GLU A 298 13.34 35.94 -18.55
CA GLU A 298 12.29 36.76 -19.17
C GLU A 298 10.98 36.72 -18.37
N PRO A 299 10.24 37.82 -18.27
CA PRO A 299 8.89 37.83 -17.70
C PRO A 299 7.96 36.95 -18.53
N ASP A 300 7.04 36.23 -17.88
CA ASP A 300 6.02 35.47 -18.59
C ASP A 300 5.12 36.44 -19.38
N GLY A 301 5.09 36.30 -20.72
CA GLY A 301 4.30 37.16 -21.60
C GLY A 301 2.81 36.83 -21.55
N GLN A 302 1.95 37.86 -21.66
CA GLN A 302 0.48 37.72 -21.60
C GLN A 302 -0.16 37.02 -22.82
N THR A 303 0.62 36.55 -23.81
CA THR A 303 0.10 36.08 -25.11
C THR A 303 -0.35 34.61 -25.15
N HIS A 304 -0.42 33.92 -24.01
CA HIS A 304 -1.04 32.60 -23.93
C HIS A 304 -2.09 32.56 -22.81
N PRO A 305 -3.39 32.66 -23.12
CA PRO A 305 -4.43 32.61 -22.12
C PRO A 305 -4.55 31.17 -21.59
N VAL A 306 -4.03 30.90 -20.40
CA VAL A 306 -4.49 29.78 -19.60
C VAL A 306 -5.79 30.23 -18.96
N GLY A 307 -6.93 29.83 -19.54
CA GLY A 307 -8.25 30.17 -19.04
C GLY A 307 -8.41 29.76 -17.58
N PHE A 308 -8.45 30.75 -16.69
CA PHE A 308 -8.77 30.56 -15.28
C PHE A 308 -10.25 30.23 -15.16
N LEU A 309 -10.56 28.98 -14.78
CA LEU A 309 -11.88 28.61 -14.26
C LEU A 309 -11.89 28.85 -12.75
N THR A 310 -12.93 29.55 -12.30
CA THR A 310 -13.20 29.89 -10.89
C THR A 310 -13.28 28.66 -9.98
N PRO A 311 -12.79 28.73 -8.73
CA PRO A 311 -12.75 27.58 -7.84
C PRO A 311 -14.17 27.18 -7.38
N ARG A 312 -14.49 25.88 -7.50
CA ARG A 312 -15.53 25.23 -6.71
C ARG A 312 -14.87 24.30 -5.70
N THR A 313 -15.31 24.40 -4.45
CA THR A 313 -14.87 23.57 -3.33
C THR A 313 -15.24 22.10 -3.58
N VAL A 314 -14.27 21.19 -3.55
CA VAL A 314 -14.51 19.74 -3.63
C VAL A 314 -14.04 19.06 -2.34
N VAL A 315 -14.92 18.21 -1.80
CA VAL A 315 -14.72 17.42 -0.59
C VAL A 315 -14.32 16.00 -1.00
N PHE A 316 -13.19 15.50 -0.48
CA PHE A 316 -12.74 14.12 -0.71
C PHE A 316 -13.53 13.12 0.16
N ARG A 317 -14.06 12.04 -0.44
CA ARG A 317 -14.58 10.85 0.26
C ARG A 317 -13.72 9.63 -0.09
N LYS A 318 -13.62 8.68 0.86
CA LYS A 318 -12.68 7.54 0.88
C LYS A 318 -13.27 6.26 0.29
N VAL A 319 -12.38 5.43 -0.27
CA VAL A 319 -12.59 4.02 -0.59
C VAL A 319 -12.37 3.15 0.67
N ARG A 320 -13.34 2.30 1.02
CA ARG A 320 -13.29 1.29 2.10
C ARG A 320 -13.47 -0.09 1.47
N LEU A 321 -12.46 -0.96 1.52
CA LEU A 321 -12.61 -2.35 1.04
C LEU A 321 -11.84 -3.34 1.91
N VAL A 322 -10.59 -3.00 2.27
CA VAL A 322 -9.77 -3.86 3.15
C VAL A 322 -10.30 -3.89 4.59
N ASP A 323 -10.94 -2.81 5.04
CA ASP A 323 -11.63 -2.72 6.33
C ASP A 323 -12.77 -3.74 6.44
N GLU A 324 -13.65 -3.77 5.44
CA GLU A 324 -14.81 -4.64 5.44
C GLU A 324 -14.44 -6.12 5.44
N LEU A 325 -13.35 -6.48 4.75
CA LEU A 325 -12.84 -7.85 4.74
C LEU A 325 -12.35 -8.28 6.11
N LEU A 326 -11.49 -7.48 6.76
CA LEU A 326 -10.85 -7.86 8.02
C LEU A 326 -11.79 -7.69 9.24
N CYS A 327 -12.78 -6.81 9.14
CA CYS A 327 -13.86 -6.72 10.13
C CYS A 327 -14.74 -7.97 10.19
N ARG A 328 -14.90 -8.69 9.07
CA ARG A 328 -15.76 -9.88 8.95
C ARG A 328 -15.06 -11.21 9.29
N VAL A 329 -13.72 -11.21 9.45
CA VAL A 329 -12.98 -12.38 9.97
C VAL A 329 -13.36 -12.62 11.44
N PRO A 330 -13.96 -13.77 11.79
CA PRO A 330 -14.25 -14.10 13.18
C PRO A 330 -12.94 -14.25 13.94
N CYS A 331 -12.77 -13.44 14.98
CA CYS A 331 -11.59 -13.46 15.84
C CYS A 331 -11.48 -14.83 16.54
N ALA A 332 -10.62 -15.71 16.03
CA ALA A 332 -10.39 -17.04 16.58
C ALA A 332 -9.36 -17.01 17.72
N ALA A 333 -9.46 -16.04 18.64
CA ALA A 333 -8.69 -16.06 19.88
C ALA A 333 -9.23 -15.05 20.89
N GLN A 334 -10.23 -15.44 21.69
CA GLN A 334 -10.28 -15.23 23.14
C GLN A 334 -11.67 -15.61 23.67
N CYS A 335 -11.66 -16.37 24.77
CA CYS A 335 -12.79 -16.78 25.61
C CYS A 335 -13.58 -18.01 25.14
N GLY A 336 -13.18 -19.17 25.66
CA GLY A 336 -14.05 -20.35 25.74
C GLY A 336 -15.23 -20.11 26.69
N ARG A 337 -16.44 -20.21 26.17
CA ARG A 337 -17.69 -20.71 26.79
C ARG A 337 -18.80 -20.72 25.73
N PRO A 338 -19.76 -21.66 25.76
CA PRO A 338 -20.72 -21.83 24.68
C PRO A 338 -22.00 -20.99 24.86
N SER A 339 -22.65 -20.72 23.73
CA SER A 339 -24.11 -20.59 23.52
C SER A 339 -24.70 -19.20 23.20
N ILE A 340 -25.41 -19.19 22.06
CA ILE A 340 -26.74 -18.59 21.79
C ILE A 340 -26.84 -17.06 21.75
N ASP A 341 -26.89 -16.48 20.54
CA ASP A 341 -28.15 -16.02 19.90
C ASP A 341 -27.83 -15.36 18.54
N ALA A 342 -28.08 -16.10 17.47
CA ALA A 342 -27.95 -15.64 16.09
C ALA A 342 -29.32 -15.14 15.61
N ARG A 343 -29.60 -13.84 15.77
CA ARG A 343 -30.61 -13.08 15.00
C ARG A 343 -30.69 -11.62 15.47
N ARG A 344 -29.82 -10.73 14.98
CA ARG A 344 -30.15 -9.29 14.84
C ARG A 344 -29.56 -8.72 13.55
N PRO A 345 -30.39 -8.17 12.63
CA PRO A 345 -29.90 -7.52 11.43
C PRO A 345 -29.26 -6.17 11.77
N CYS A 346 -28.10 -5.88 11.17
CA CYS A 346 -27.47 -4.56 11.22
C CYS A 346 -28.33 -3.56 10.41
N PRO A 347 -28.62 -2.34 10.92
CA PRO A 347 -29.53 -1.44 10.25
C PRO A 347 -28.93 -0.90 8.96
N LYS A 348 -29.68 -1.09 7.87
CA LYS A 348 -29.43 -0.56 6.53
C LYS A 348 -29.29 0.95 6.55
N THR A 349 -28.29 1.44 5.82
CA THR A 349 -28.25 2.66 5.01
C THR A 349 -29.19 3.79 5.45
N LEU A 350 -28.67 4.79 6.16
CA LEU A 350 -29.29 6.11 6.22
C LEU A 350 -28.45 7.08 5.37
N HIS A 351 -28.97 7.41 4.19
CA HIS A 351 -28.59 8.61 3.45
C HIS A 351 -28.98 9.83 4.27
N LEU A 352 -28.07 10.80 4.47
CA LEU A 352 -28.42 12.22 4.57
C LEU A 352 -27.16 13.10 4.41
N VAL A 353 -27.26 13.96 3.39
CA VAL A 353 -26.62 15.26 3.07
C VAL A 353 -25.12 15.40 3.29
#